data_AF-A0A258T6X1-F1
#
_entry.id   AF-A0A258T6X1-F1
#
_cell.length_a   1.000
_cell.length_b   1.000
_cell.length_c   1.000
_cell.angle_alpha   90.00
_cell.angle_beta   90.00
_cell.angle_gamma   90.00
#
_symmetry.space_group_name_H-M   'P 1'
#
loop_
_entity.id
_entity.type
_entity.pdbx_description
1 polymer ?
#
loop_
_entity_poly.entity_id
_entity_poly.type
_entity_poly.pdbx_seq_one_letter_code
_entity_poly.pdbx_strand_id
1 'polypeptide(L)' 'MVKDRFDRAATEGELAPSTDTAALAAFYVAVMQRLSIQARDSVDRELLEAIAAAAMNAWLGTATVDRRSES' A
#
# COMPACT_ATOMS: atom_id res chain seq x y z
N MET A 1 15.74 1.96 1.15
CA MET A 1 14.54 2.12 2.02
C MET A 1 13.28 1.70 1.23
N VAL A 2 12.11 1.62 1.86
CA VAL A 2 10.87 1.07 1.24
C VAL A 2 10.51 1.76 -0.10
N LYS A 3 10.82 3.06 -0.25
CA LYS A 3 10.70 3.80 -1.51
C LYS A 3 11.52 3.18 -2.65
N ASP A 4 12.78 2.82 -2.42
CA ASP A 4 13.66 2.25 -3.45
C ASP A 4 13.10 0.91 -4.00
N ARG A 5 12.42 0.14 -3.14
CA ARG A 5 11.72 -1.09 -3.57
C ARG A 5 10.53 -0.77 -4.47
N PHE A 6 9.79 0.29 -4.18
CA PHE A 6 8.67 0.75 -5.01
C PHE A 6 9.14 1.38 -6.32
N ASP A 7 10.24 2.14 -6.32
CA ASP A 7 10.85 2.66 -7.55
C ASP A 7 11.31 1.51 -8.47
N ARG A 8 11.89 0.46 -7.87
CA ARG A 8 12.20 -0.77 -8.61
C ARG A 8 10.94 -1.48 -9.12
N ALA A 9 9.90 -1.61 -8.30
CA ALA A 9 8.64 -2.23 -8.69
C ALA A 9 7.97 -1.50 -9.87
N ALA A 10 8.03 -0.16 -9.88
CA ALA A 10 7.54 0.66 -10.99
C ALA A 10 8.37 0.45 -12.26
N THR A 11 9.70 0.33 -12.13
CA THR A 11 10.59 0.03 -13.25
C THR A 11 10.37 -1.38 -13.82
N GLU A 12 10.06 -2.35 -12.95
CA GLU A 12 9.77 -3.75 -13.29
C GLU A 12 8.33 -3.97 -13.81
N GLY A 13 7.49 -2.92 -13.81
CA GLY A 13 6.10 -2.99 -14.28
C GLY A 13 5.13 -3.63 -13.28
N GLU A 14 5.55 -3.87 -12.04
CA GLU A 14 4.71 -4.35 -10.94
C GLU A 14 3.77 -3.25 -10.40
N LEU A 15 4.08 -1.98 -10.67
CA LEU A 15 3.27 -0.81 -10.31
C LEU A 15 2.87 -0.03 -11.56
N ALA A 16 1.72 0.64 -11.50
CA ALA A 16 1.32 1.56 -12.55
C ALA A 16 2.36 2.69 -12.70
N PRO A 17 2.69 3.15 -13.92
CA PRO A 17 3.69 4.22 -14.14
C PRO A 17 3.35 5.55 -13.46
N SER A 18 2.07 5.79 -13.15
CA SER A 18 1.57 6.96 -12.45
C SER A 18 1.64 6.84 -10.92
N THR A 19 2.17 5.74 -10.39
CA THR A 19 2.24 5.51 -8.94
C THR A 19 3.23 6.49 -8.31
N ASP A 20 2.76 7.33 -7.40
CA ASP A 20 3.62 8.13 -6.52
C ASP A 20 4.25 7.22 -5.46
N THR A 21 5.45 6.72 -5.76
CA THR A 21 6.20 5.81 -4.89
C THR A 21 6.60 6.45 -3.56
N ALA A 22 6.72 7.78 -3.50
CA ALA A 22 7.04 8.49 -2.27
C ALA A 22 5.80 8.57 -1.36
N ALA A 23 4.64 8.92 -1.92
CA ALA A 23 3.38 8.89 -1.18
C ALA A 23 3.04 7.46 -0.70
N LEU A 24 3.25 6.45 -1.54
CA LEU A 24 3.03 5.05 -1.20
C LEU A 24 3.96 4.58 -0.05
N ALA A 25 5.24 4.95 -0.10
CA ALA A 25 6.19 4.70 0.98
C ALA A 25 5.75 5.35 2.30
N ALA A 26 5.34 6.62 2.26
CA ALA A 26 4.89 7.35 3.43
C ALA A 26 3.62 6.73 4.04
N PHE A 27 2.66 6.31 3.21
CA PHE A 27 1.44 5.63 3.64
C PHE A 27 1.75 4.35 4.42
N TYR A 28 2.57 3.45 3.87
CA TYR A 28 2.90 2.20 4.56
C TYR A 28 3.70 2.42 5.85
N VAL A 29 4.59 3.41 5.87
CA VAL A 29 5.31 3.78 7.10
C VAL A 29 4.32 4.27 8.17
N ALA A 30 3.34 5.09 7.82
CA ALA A 30 2.31 5.55 8.75
C ALA A 30 1.42 4.41 9.26
N VAL A 31 1.02 3.47 8.39
CA VAL A 31 0.25 2.28 8.77
C VAL A 31 1.04 1.42 9.77
N MET A 32 2.30 1.13 9.50
CA MET A 32 3.16 0.35 10.41
C MET A 32 3.33 1.02 11.76
N GLN A 33 3.54 2.34 11.79
CA GLN A 33 3.63 3.10 13.05
C GLN A 33 2.34 3.00 13.85
N ARG A 34 1.18 3.16 13.21
CA ARG A 34 -0.13 3.08 13.87
C ARG A 34 -0.44 1.67 14.37
N LEU A 35 -0.06 0.63 13.63
CA LEU A 35 -0.18 -0.76 14.07
C LEU A 35 0.69 -1.03 15.30
N SER A 36 1.93 -0.50 15.33
CA SER A 36 2.82 -0.64 16.48
C SER A 36 2.30 0.06 17.74
N ILE A 37 1.65 1.22 17.58
CA ILE A 37 0.99 1.92 18.69
C ILE A 37 -0.20 1.10 19.21
N GLN A 38 -1.11 0.70 18.32
CA GLN A 38 -2.32 -0.06 18.71
C GLN A 38 -2.00 -1.44 19.32
N ALA A 39 -0.92 -2.10 18.89
CA ALA A 39 -0.47 -3.35 19.50
C ALA A 39 -0.03 -3.21 20.96
N ARG A 40 0.43 -2.01 21.37
CA ARG A 40 0.77 -1.70 22.77
C ARG A 40 -0.47 -1.38 23.59
N ASP A 41 -1.48 -0.78 22.96
CA ASP A 41 -2.74 -0.37 23.59
C ASP A 41 -3.76 -1.51 23.75
N SER A 42 -3.30 -2.77 23.68
CA SER A 42 -4.12 -3.98 23.91
C SER A 42 -5.28 -4.15 22.92
N VAL A 43 -5.11 -3.71 21.67
CA VAL A 43 -6.08 -3.94 20.60
C VAL A 43 -6.02 -5.42 20.16
N ASP A 44 -7.19 -6.00 19.90
CA ASP A 44 -7.30 -7.39 19.46
C ASP A 44 -6.47 -7.65 18.20
N ARG A 45 -5.74 -8.77 18.22
CA ARG A 45 -4.83 -9.17 17.15
C ARG A 45 -5.57 -9.31 15.81
N GLU A 46 -6.80 -9.81 15.85
CA GLU A 46 -7.63 -10.00 14.65
C GLU A 46 -7.93 -8.66 13.94
N LEU A 47 -8.14 -7.59 14.72
CA LEU A 47 -8.35 -6.25 14.17
C LEU A 47 -7.06 -5.68 13.54
N LEU A 48 -5.89 -5.91 14.14
CA LEU A 48 -4.61 -5.50 13.58
C LEU A 48 -4.32 -6.22 12.24
N GLU A 49 -4.64 -7.51 12.16
CA GLU A 49 -4.51 -8.30 10.94
C GLU A 49 -5.47 -7.81 9.85
N ALA A 50 -6.71 -7.47 10.19
CA ALA A 50 -7.68 -6.89 9.25
C ALA A 50 -7.21 -5.53 8.70
N ILE A 51 -6.64 -4.66 9.54
CA ILE A 51 -6.09 -3.36 9.11
C ILE A 51 -4.90 -3.57 8.17
N ALA A 52 -4.01 -4.52 8.48
CA ALA A 52 -2.88 -4.84 7.60
C ALA A 52 -3.36 -5.37 6.25
N ALA A 53 -4.35 -6.26 6.23
CA ALA A 53 -4.95 -6.79 5.00
C ALA A 53 -5.61 -5.68 4.16
N ALA A 54 -6.31 -4.74 4.80
CA ALA A 54 -6.90 -3.59 4.11
C ALA A 54 -5.82 -2.69 3.49
N ALA A 55 -4.75 -2.39 4.23
CA ALA A 55 -3.63 -1.59 3.72
C ALA A 55 -2.93 -2.26 2.54
N MET A 56 -2.71 -3.58 2.60
CA MET A 56 -2.15 -4.38 1.50
C MET A 56 -3.04 -4.48 0.27
N ASN A 57 -4.34 -4.19 0.37
CA ASN A 57 -5.26 -4.18 -0.77
C ASN A 57 -5.50 -2.78 -1.35
N ALA A 58 -5.12 -1.72 -0.63
CA ALA A 58 -5.39 -0.34 -1.04
C ALA A 58 -4.75 0.05 -2.39
N TRP A 59 -3.61 -0.55 -2.74
CA TRP A 59 -2.92 -0.32 -4.03
C TRP A 59 -3.58 -1.01 -5.24
N LEU A 60 -4.38 -2.06 -5.04
CA LEU A 60 -5.11 -2.72 -6.14
C LEU A 60 -6.30 -1.86 -6.63
N GLY A 61 -6.82 -0.97 -5.77
CA GLY A 61 -7.88 -0.03 -6.13
C GLY A 61 -7.45 1.08 -7.08
N THR A 62 -6.14 1.31 -7.26
CA THR A 62 -5.60 2.27 -8.23
C THR A 62 -5.17 1.62 -9.55
N ALA A 63 -5.14 0.29 -9.60
CA ALA A 63 -4.69 -0.47 -10.78
C ALA A 63 -5.82 -0.79 -11.78
N THR A 64 -7.09 -0.51 -11.45
CA THR A 64 -8.20 -0.67 -12.41
C THR A 64 -8.41 0.59 -13.23
N VAL A 65 -7.47 0.86 -14.14
CA VAL A 65 -7.80 1.54 -15.40
C VAL A 65 -7.78 0.46 -16.47
N ASP A 66 -8.89 -0.29 -16.57
CA ASP A 66 -9.13 -1.12 -17.74
C ASP A 66 -9.80 -0.31 -18.84
N ARG A 67 -9.19 -0.45 -20.01
CA ARG A 67 -9.35 0.26 -21.25
C ARG A 67 -10.63 -0.23 -21.96
N ARG A 68 -11.79 0.33 -21.60
CA ARG A 68 -13.02 0.26 -22.45
C ARG A 68 -13.37 1.63 -23.01
N SER A 69 -12.50 2.16 -23.85
CA SER A 69 -12.89 3.14 -24.86
C SER A 69 -11.90 2.99 -26.00
N GLU A 70 -12.18 2.08 -26.92
CA GLU A 70 -11.74 2.18 -28.30
C GLU A 70 -12.50 1.16 -29.16
N SER A 71 -13.22 1.72 -30.15
CA SER A 71 -14.02 1.13 -31.24
C SER A 71 -15.47 0.77 -30.95
#